data_AF-A0A7J3QH93-F1
#
_entry.id   AF-A0A7J3QH93-F1
#
_cell.length_a   1.000
_cell.length_b   1.000
_cell.length_c   1.000
_cell.angle_alpha   90.00
_cell.angle_beta   90.00
_cell.angle_gamma   90.00
#
_symmetry.space_group_name_H-M   'P 1'
#
loop_
_entity.id
_entity.type
_entity.pdbx_description
1 polymer ?
#
loop_
_entity_poly.entity_id
_entity_poly.type
_entity_poly.pdbx_seq_one_letter_code
_entity_poly.pdbx_strand_id
1 'polypeptide(L)'
;WNIKRGSPIGCKVTLRGKVAEKMLDRLLQAVGRRLKESSFDDFGNFSFGIKEHIDIPGCKYDPEVGVFGLDVCVSLCRPGYRIRDRKRQARPVPKSHRVTKQEAIEFISKKFDVRVD
;
A
#
# COMPACT_ATOMS: atom_id res chain seq x y z
N TRP A 1 -25.88 -1.80 4.11
CA TRP A 1 -25.29 -2.26 5.38
C TRP A 1 -25.99 -1.56 6.53
N ASN A 2 -26.68 -2.30 7.40
CA ASN A 2 -27.39 -1.73 8.56
C ASN A 2 -26.45 -1.67 9.77
N ILE A 3 -25.53 -0.70 9.76
CA ILE A 3 -24.47 -0.58 10.78
C ILE A 3 -24.87 0.46 11.82
N LYS A 4 -24.85 0.06 13.11
CA LYS A 4 -25.09 0.98 14.22
C LYS A 4 -23.88 1.88 14.45
N ARG A 5 -24.13 3.17 14.68
CA ARG A 5 -23.09 4.15 14.99
C ARG A 5 -22.24 3.69 16.19
N GLY A 6 -20.92 3.69 16.04
CA GLY A 6 -19.97 3.29 17.08
C GLY A 6 -19.62 1.79 17.12
N SER A 7 -20.23 0.96 16.27
CA SER A 7 -19.85 -0.46 16.18
C SER A 7 -18.47 -0.62 15.52
N PRO A 8 -17.60 -1.53 15.99
CA PRO A 8 -16.34 -1.85 15.33
C PRO A 8 -16.63 -2.64 14.03
N ILE A 9 -16.14 -2.15 12.90
CA ILE A 9 -16.44 -2.71 11.56
C ILE A 9 -15.21 -3.39 10.96
N GLY A 10 -14.02 -2.85 11.23
CA GLY A 10 -12.80 -3.34 10.61
C GLY A 10 -11.56 -2.85 11.31
N CYS A 11 -10.43 -3.39 10.86
CA CYS A 11 -9.12 -3.16 11.42
C CYS A 11 -8.18 -2.68 10.30
N LYS A 12 -7.22 -1.82 10.67
CA LYS A 12 -6.15 -1.39 9.76
C LYS A 12 -4.84 -1.34 10.50
N VAL A 13 -3.76 -1.64 9.79
CA VAL A 13 -2.40 -1.54 10.30
C VAL A 13 -1.61 -0.60 9.38
N THR A 14 -0.77 0.25 9.97
CA THR A 14 0.12 1.13 9.21
C THR A 14 1.57 0.76 9.51
N LEU A 15 2.23 0.16 8.54
CA LEU A 15 3.64 -0.22 8.64
C LEU A 15 4.52 0.88 8.04
N ARG A 16 5.73 1.09 8.60
CA ARG A 16 6.71 2.07 8.09
C ARG A 16 8.12 1.50 8.15
N GLY A 17 9.04 2.07 7.36
CA GLY A 17 10.45 1.70 7.35
C GLY A 17 10.69 0.27 6.85
N LYS A 18 11.73 -0.39 7.38
CA LYS A 18 12.18 -1.72 6.92
C LYS A 18 11.11 -2.81 7.06
N VAL A 19 10.24 -2.71 8.06
CA VAL A 19 9.15 -3.68 8.27
C VAL A 19 8.14 -3.60 7.14
N ALA A 20 7.80 -2.38 6.69
CA ALA A 20 6.90 -2.19 5.55
C ALA A 20 7.49 -2.75 4.26
N GLU A 21 8.78 -2.53 4.00
CA GLU A 21 9.43 -3.05 2.79
C GLU A 21 9.44 -4.58 2.75
N LYS A 22 9.75 -5.23 3.88
CA LYS A 22 9.72 -6.70 3.99
C LYS A 22 8.31 -7.26 3.81
N MET A 23 7.31 -6.61 4.40
CA MET A 23 5.92 -7.05 4.26
C MET A 23 5.43 -6.82 2.83
N LEU A 24 5.79 -5.71 2.21
CA LEU A 24 5.40 -5.39 0.83
C LEU A 24 5.94 -6.44 -0.15
N ASP A 25 7.19 -6.90 0.00
CA ASP A 25 7.73 -7.96 -0.85
C ASP A 25 6.90 -9.26 -0.76
N ARG A 26 6.48 -9.66 0.44
CA ARG A 26 5.60 -10.83 0.64
C ARG A 26 4.21 -10.62 0.03
N LEU A 27 3.64 -9.42 0.18
CA LEU A 27 2.33 -9.09 -0.38
C LEU A 27 2.36 -9.03 -1.91
N LEU A 28 3.44 -8.53 -2.49
CA LEU A 28 3.63 -8.53 -3.95
C LEU A 28 3.82 -9.95 -4.50
N GLN A 29 4.47 -10.84 -3.74
CA GLN A 29 4.55 -12.26 -4.09
C GLN A 29 3.17 -12.92 -4.15
N ALA A 30 2.27 -12.61 -3.20
CA ALA A 30 0.90 -13.14 -3.20
C ALA A 30 0.11 -12.75 -4.45
N VAL A 31 0.40 -11.59 -5.05
CA VAL A 31 -0.23 -11.12 -6.30
C VAL A 31 0.59 -11.51 -7.54
N GLY A 32 1.61 -12.37 -7.39
CA GLY A 32 2.46 -12.82 -8.48
C GLY A 32 3.31 -11.72 -9.11
N ARG A 33 3.62 -10.65 -8.37
CA ARG A 33 4.38 -9.47 -8.82
C ARG A 33 3.81 -8.79 -10.08
N ARG A 34 2.48 -8.84 -10.24
CA ARG A 34 1.79 -8.19 -11.35
C ARG A 34 0.84 -7.12 -10.83
N LEU A 35 1.00 -5.90 -11.31
CA LEU A 35 0.10 -4.78 -11.00
C LEU A 35 -0.47 -4.22 -12.30
N LYS A 36 -1.69 -3.70 -12.24
CA LYS A 36 -2.28 -2.98 -13.37
C LYS A 36 -1.85 -1.52 -13.33
N GLU A 37 -1.67 -0.90 -14.49
CA GLU A 37 -1.41 0.54 -14.56
C GLU A 37 -2.55 1.37 -13.95
N SER A 38 -3.78 0.85 -14.00
CA SER A 38 -4.96 1.47 -13.37
C SER A 38 -4.95 1.46 -11.84
N SER A 39 -4.09 0.64 -11.22
CA SER A 39 -3.95 0.56 -9.77
C SER A 39 -3.12 1.71 -9.19
N PHE A 40 -2.45 2.48 -10.04
CA PHE A 40 -1.64 3.64 -9.65
C PHE A 40 -2.42 4.93 -9.79
N ASP A 41 -2.29 5.81 -8.79
CA ASP A 41 -2.88 7.16 -8.82
C ASP A 41 -1.91 8.18 -9.43
N ASP A 42 -2.42 9.40 -9.67
CA ASP A 42 -1.63 10.52 -10.21
C ASP A 42 -0.59 11.06 -9.21
N PHE A 43 -0.65 10.64 -7.95
CA PHE A 43 0.23 11.07 -6.86
C PHE A 43 1.33 10.06 -6.54
N GLY A 44 1.44 8.98 -7.32
CA GLY A 44 2.43 7.93 -7.18
C GLY A 44 2.14 6.91 -6.07
N ASN A 45 0.93 6.88 -5.53
CA ASN A 45 0.45 5.81 -4.66
C ASN A 45 -0.21 4.72 -5.48
N PHE A 46 -0.32 3.52 -4.91
CA PHE A 46 -1.03 2.42 -5.55
C PHE A 46 -1.70 1.53 -4.51
N SER A 47 -2.73 0.82 -4.96
CA SER A 47 -3.43 -0.16 -4.13
C SER A 47 -3.74 -1.43 -4.91
N PHE A 48 -3.75 -2.53 -4.17
CA PHE A 48 -4.13 -3.84 -4.70
C PHE A 48 -4.83 -4.66 -3.62
N GLY A 49 -5.72 -5.54 -4.05
CA GLY A 49 -6.47 -6.44 -3.18
C GLY A 49 -5.90 -7.85 -3.24
N ILE A 50 -5.85 -8.50 -2.08
CA ILE A 50 -5.56 -9.92 -1.92
C ILE A 50 -6.86 -10.58 -1.46
N LYS A 51 -7.33 -11.59 -2.21
CA LYS A 51 -8.60 -12.25 -1.89
C LYS A 51 -8.50 -13.13 -0.65
N GLU A 52 -7.37 -13.82 -0.50
CA GLU A 52 -7.15 -14.79 0.57
C GLU A 52 -5.77 -14.53 1.20
N HIS A 53 -5.74 -14.33 2.51
CA HIS A 53 -4.47 -14.13 3.23
C HIS A 53 -3.55 -15.37 3.20
N ILE A 54 -4.05 -16.54 2.80
CA ILE A 54 -3.28 -17.79 2.66
C ILE A 54 -2.24 -17.66 1.54
N ASP A 55 -2.52 -16.85 0.52
CA ASP A 55 -1.58 -16.59 -0.59
C ASP A 55 -0.33 -15.83 -0.12
N ILE A 56 -0.35 -15.25 1.09
CA ILE A 56 0.77 -14.51 1.65
C ILE A 56 1.81 -15.51 2.19
N PRO A 57 3.06 -15.47 1.68
CA PRO A 57 4.11 -16.35 2.15
C PRO A 57 4.38 -16.17 3.65
N GLY A 58 4.21 -17.24 4.42
CA GLY A 58 4.44 -17.28 5.86
C GLY A 58 3.18 -17.13 6.73
N CYS A 59 2.02 -16.87 6.13
CA CYS A 59 0.74 -16.97 6.83
C CYS A 59 0.25 -18.42 6.80
N LYS A 60 0.05 -19.01 7.98
CA LYS A 60 -0.60 -20.32 8.11
C LYS A 60 -2.10 -20.14 8.26
N TYR A 61 -2.85 -21.06 7.68
CA TYR A 61 -4.28 -21.13 7.88
C TYR A 61 -4.60 -21.51 9.34
N ASP A 62 -5.51 -20.75 9.95
CA ASP A 62 -6.08 -21.04 11.26
C ASP A 62 -7.59 -21.33 11.10
N PRO A 63 -8.05 -22.57 11.39
CA PRO A 63 -9.46 -22.93 11.30
C PRO A 63 -10.39 -22.09 12.18
N GLU A 64 -9.91 -21.54 13.30
CA GLU A 64 -10.75 -20.73 14.20
C GLU A 64 -11.05 -19.33 13.65
N VAL A 65 -10.12 -18.76 12.85
CA VAL A 65 -10.25 -17.41 12.30
C VAL A 65 -10.95 -17.41 10.94
N GLY A 66 -10.73 -18.45 10.13
CA GLY A 66 -11.26 -18.57 8.78
C GLY A 66 -10.52 -17.72 7.73
N VAL A 67 -11.01 -17.74 6.48
CA VAL A 67 -10.38 -17.04 5.35
C VAL A 67 -10.86 -15.59 5.25
N PHE A 68 -9.93 -14.65 5.32
CA PHE A 68 -10.18 -13.24 5.06
C PHE A 68 -9.28 -12.70 3.92
N GLY A 69 -9.80 -11.69 3.22
CA GLY A 69 -9.07 -10.89 2.25
C GLY A 69 -8.47 -9.63 2.87
N LEU A 70 -7.60 -8.98 2.11
CA LEU A 70 -6.86 -7.79 2.53
C LEU A 70 -6.76 -6.79 1.38
N ASP A 71 -7.06 -5.52 1.66
CA ASP A 71 -6.71 -4.41 0.78
C ASP A 71 -5.40 -3.77 1.24
N VAL A 72 -4.45 -3.67 0.33
CA VAL A 72 -3.13 -3.10 0.58
C VAL A 72 -3.03 -1.76 -0.13
N CYS A 73 -2.78 -0.70 0.63
CA CYS A 73 -2.54 0.64 0.10
C CYS A 73 -1.09 1.05 0.40
N VAL A 74 -0.34 1.37 -0.66
CA VAL A 74 1.05 1.80 -0.57
C VAL A 74 1.15 3.25 -0.98
N SER A 75 1.71 4.07 -0.09
CA SER A 75 1.96 5.49 -0.38
C SER A 75 3.45 5.75 -0.54
N LEU A 76 3.83 6.29 -1.70
CA LEU A 76 5.19 6.71 -1.99
C LEU A 76 5.30 8.21 -1.72
N CYS A 77 6.36 8.61 -1.03
CA CYS A 77 6.63 10.00 -0.71
C CYS A 77 8.09 10.32 -1.00
N ARG A 78 8.36 11.50 -1.55
CA ARG A 78 9.71 12.05 -1.59
C ARG A 78 10.12 12.56 -0.20
N PRO A 79 11.42 12.56 0.14
CA PRO A 79 11.92 13.31 1.28
C PRO A 79 11.43 14.77 1.22
N GLY A 80 11.03 15.35 2.36
CA GLY A 80 10.49 16.71 2.42
C GLY A 80 8.96 16.82 2.44
N TYR A 81 8.23 15.72 2.21
CA TYR A 81 6.76 15.69 2.36
C TYR A 81 6.26 16.07 3.77
N ARG A 82 7.13 15.96 4.79
CA ARG A 82 6.85 16.38 6.18
C ARG A 82 6.40 17.84 6.31
N ILE A 83 6.74 18.71 5.35
CA ILE A 83 6.35 20.14 5.39
C ILE A 83 4.83 20.35 5.43
N ARG A 84 4.06 19.40 4.87
CA ARG A 84 2.59 19.43 4.88
C ARG A 84 2.02 19.11 6.26
N ASP A 85 2.62 18.15 6.95
CA ASP A 85 2.03 17.52 8.14
C ASP A 85 2.61 18.09 9.46
N ARG A 86 3.69 18.88 9.40
CA ARG A 86 4.32 19.48 10.58
C ARG A 86 3.50 20.66 11.14
N LYS A 87 3.47 20.84 12.46
CA LYS A 87 2.76 21.94 13.14
C LYS A 87 3.33 23.33 12.82
N ARG A 88 4.66 23.47 12.86
CA ARG A 88 5.35 24.76 12.67
C ARG A 88 5.63 25.00 11.19
N GLN A 89 5.22 26.17 10.67
CA GLN A 89 5.42 26.55 9.26
C GLN A 89 4.97 25.44 8.29
N ALA A 90 3.73 24.97 8.48
CA ALA A 90 3.09 24.05 7.55
C ALA A 90 2.93 24.74 6.19
N ARG A 91 3.29 24.05 5.10
CA ARG A 91 3.06 24.52 3.73
C ARG A 91 2.64 23.35 2.85
N PRO A 92 1.78 23.57 1.84
CA PRO A 92 1.43 22.53 0.90
C PRO A 92 2.65 22.10 0.07
N VAL A 93 2.70 20.82 -0.32
CA VAL A 93 3.75 20.32 -1.21
C VAL A 93 3.46 20.77 -2.65
N PRO A 94 4.40 21.48 -3.30
CA PRO A 94 4.24 21.93 -4.69
C PRO A 94 4.17 20.74 -5.64
N LYS A 95 3.48 20.91 -6.79
CA LYS A 95 3.30 19.82 -7.77
C LYS A 95 4.63 19.26 -8.29
N SER A 96 5.65 20.10 -8.45
CA SER A 96 7.00 19.71 -8.89
C SER A 96 7.72 18.76 -7.95
N HIS A 97 7.36 18.75 -6.66
CA HIS A 97 7.95 17.85 -5.67
C HIS A 97 7.14 16.57 -5.46
N ARG A 98 5.97 16.45 -6.10
CA ARG A 98 5.15 15.25 -5.96
C ARG A 98 5.74 14.12 -6.79
N VAL A 99 5.49 12.89 -6.36
CA VAL A 99 5.80 11.70 -7.17
C VAL A 99 4.75 11.61 -8.27
N THR A 100 5.19 11.38 -9.50
CA THR A 100 4.27 11.13 -10.63
C THR A 100 3.96 9.64 -10.75
N LYS A 101 2.86 9.31 -11.44
CA LYS A 101 2.48 7.91 -11.72
C LYS A 101 3.61 7.10 -12.38
N GLN A 102 4.26 7.70 -13.37
CA GLN A 102 5.35 7.06 -14.13
C GLN A 102 6.58 6.78 -13.25
N GLU A 103 6.97 7.75 -12.43
CA GLU A 103 8.07 7.58 -11.46
C GLU A 103 7.77 6.47 -10.45
N ALA A 104 6.52 6.35 -10.00
CA ALA A 104 6.10 5.29 -9.09
C ALA A 104 6.19 3.91 -9.73
N ILE A 105 5.73 3.77 -10.98
CA ILE A 105 5.83 2.52 -11.75
C ILE A 105 7.29 2.12 -11.93
N GLU A 106 8.14 3.05 -12.35
CA GLU A 106 9.57 2.81 -12.55
C GLU A 106 10.25 2.40 -11.24
N PHE A 107 9.96 3.10 -10.14
CA PHE A 107 10.52 2.80 -8.83
C PHE A 107 10.15 1.39 -8.35
N ILE A 108 8.88 1.00 -8.50
CA ILE A 108 8.39 -0.31 -8.05
C ILE A 108 8.93 -1.43 -8.93
N SER A 109 8.95 -1.25 -10.25
CA SER A 109 9.51 -2.21 -11.18
C SER A 109 10.99 -2.47 -10.89
N LYS A 110 11.77 -1.41 -10.69
CA LYS A 110 13.22 -1.51 -10.40
C LYS A 110 13.53 -2.11 -9.03
N LYS A 111 12.75 -1.77 -8.00
CA LYS A 111 13.05 -2.17 -6.61
C LYS A 111 12.54 -3.57 -6.24
N PHE A 112 11.38 -3.96 -6.77
CA PHE A 112 10.68 -5.17 -6.36
C PHE A 112 10.45 -6.17 -7.51
N ASP A 113 11.02 -5.90 -8.70
CA ASP A 113 10.89 -6.73 -9.91
C ASP A 113 9.43 -7.00 -10.29
N VAL A 114 8.63 -5.93 -10.24
CA VAL A 114 7.19 -5.98 -10.53
C VAL A 114 6.95 -5.65 -12.00
N ARG A 115 6.10 -6.44 -12.63
CA ARG A 115 5.59 -6.19 -13.98
C ARG A 115 4.29 -5.39 -13.88
N VAL A 116 4.25 -4.26 -14.56
CA VAL A 116 3.04 -3.43 -14.69
C VAL A 116 2.47 -3.63 -16.09
N ASP A 117 1.22 -4.09 -16.14
CA ASP A 117 0.45 -4.31 -17.38
C ASP A 117 -0.69 -3.29 -17.53
#